data_AF-A0AAJ6JGS7-F1
#
_entry.id   AF-A0AAJ6JGS7-F1
#
_cell.length_a   1.000
_cell.length_b   1.000
_cell.length_c   1.000
_cell.angle_alpha   90.00
_cell.angle_beta   90.00
_cell.angle_gamma   90.00
#
_symmetry.space_group_name_H-M   'P 1'
#
loop_
_entity.id
_entity.type
_entity.pdbx_description
1 polymer ?
#
loop_
_entity_poly.entity_id
_entity_poly.type
_entity_poly.pdbx_seq_one_letter_code
_entity_poly.pdbx_strand_id
1 'polypeptide(L)'
;MRSTGTSRTNRIGAITIALSLLIPLLIPCSALAQSASNGLTDLIDSIFSRANQPPQAATGPDGAAPPWSGEDGASGHPLMTAAAIREAAANFPNCIAQMWPDAARRNISQENYERFTAGLEPDLRIMDLLDSQPEFTKAIWDYLDILVSDARLAKGREILAKYKPQFDAAERAYGVDRYIIAAIWGIESNYSTQRGDRSVVQSTATLACIGRRQAYFKDEFLSALEILNRGDLRPGQMRGSWAGAFGPTQFMPTAFKRYAVDADGDGRRDVVDNPADLIASTANNLSKDGWRSGASWGYEVVVPRGFNYMLADRAKAMPLSQWARLGLKRANNQPFPRPSEKAYLLAPAGAEGPGFLMLQNFRVIMKYNPAEAYALAIGHFADRLRGGSPFVQPWPRQERVLSRAERLELQQLLAQRGFYKGTPDGQIGGLTREALRGFQVSIGAPADGFATSEVLDRLRGR
;
A
#
# COMPACT_ATOMS: atom_id res chain seq x y z
N MET A 1 58.75 -37.77 31.92
CA MET A 1 57.82 -37.38 33.00
C MET A 1 57.86 -35.87 33.15
N ARG A 2 56.68 -35.27 33.35
CA ARG A 2 56.34 -33.86 33.63
C ARG A 2 57.24 -33.23 34.70
N SER A 3 57.40 -31.92 34.90
CA SER A 3 56.99 -30.64 34.29
C SER A 3 57.71 -29.58 35.14
N THR A 4 58.43 -28.65 34.54
CA THR A 4 59.14 -27.56 35.22
C THR A 4 58.24 -26.34 35.42
N GLY A 5 58.32 -25.73 36.60
CA GLY A 5 57.66 -24.48 36.94
C GLY A 5 58.50 -23.23 36.64
N THR A 6 57.76 -22.13 36.51
CA THR A 6 58.09 -20.72 36.86
C THR A 6 59.35 -20.07 36.27
N SER A 7 59.17 -19.03 35.46
CA SER A 7 59.28 -17.62 35.89
C SER A 7 59.38 -16.67 34.68
N ARG A 8 58.91 -15.44 34.89
CA ARG A 8 58.89 -14.30 33.97
C ARG A 8 60.29 -13.85 33.55
N THR A 9 60.45 -13.42 32.30
CA THR A 9 61.30 -12.29 31.92
C THR A 9 60.85 -11.68 30.59
N ASN A 10 60.80 -10.35 30.56
CA ASN A 10 60.63 -9.48 29.39
C ASN A 10 61.63 -9.80 28.28
N ARG A 11 61.19 -9.78 27.01
CA ARG A 11 62.02 -9.30 25.89
C ARG A 11 61.18 -8.52 24.88
N ILE A 12 61.82 -7.41 24.51
CA ILE A 12 61.47 -6.42 23.52
C ILE A 12 61.53 -7.07 22.12
N GLY A 13 60.52 -6.82 21.30
CA GLY A 13 60.48 -7.17 19.89
C GLY A 13 59.72 -6.09 19.13
N ALA A 14 60.46 -5.26 18.41
CA ALA A 14 59.96 -4.17 17.59
C ALA A 14 58.99 -4.68 16.51
N ILE A 15 57.83 -4.05 16.39
CA ILE A 15 56.98 -4.15 15.19
C ILE A 15 56.71 -2.73 14.71
N THR A 16 57.19 -2.50 13.50
CA THR A 16 57.05 -1.34 12.64
C THR A 16 55.57 -0.93 12.52
N ILE A 17 55.21 0.25 13.03
CA ILE A 17 53.89 0.85 12.82
C ILE A 17 53.91 1.52 11.45
N ALA A 18 53.39 0.82 10.44
CA ALA A 18 52.97 1.44 9.19
C ALA A 18 51.68 2.23 9.47
N LEU A 19 51.78 3.55 9.41
CA LEU A 19 50.67 4.48 9.59
C LEU A 19 49.81 4.51 8.31
N SER A 20 48.91 3.55 8.14
CA SER A 20 47.86 3.62 7.13
C SER A 20 46.67 4.42 7.67
N LEU A 21 46.53 5.66 7.19
CA LEU A 21 45.35 6.49 7.33
C LEU A 21 44.13 5.77 6.74
N LEU A 22 43.37 5.08 7.59
CA LEU A 22 42.03 4.59 7.30
C LEU A 22 41.03 5.71 7.64
N ILE A 23 40.69 6.49 6.62
CA ILE A 23 39.49 7.35 6.62
C ILE A 23 38.28 6.41 6.62
N PRO A 24 37.36 6.44 7.61
CA PRO A 24 36.11 5.74 7.49
C PRO A 24 35.24 6.54 6.52
N LEU A 25 35.16 6.07 5.27
CA LEU A 25 34.06 6.41 4.37
C LEU A 25 32.77 5.84 4.98
N LEU A 26 32.16 6.65 5.85
CA LEU A 26 30.77 6.50 6.25
C LEU A 26 29.91 6.71 5.00
N ILE A 27 29.66 5.63 4.27
CA ILE A 27 28.58 5.59 3.28
C ILE A 27 27.28 5.56 4.09
N PRO A 28 26.43 6.59 4.03
CA PRO A 28 25.12 6.52 4.65
C PRO A 28 24.32 5.49 3.85
N CYS A 29 24.11 4.31 4.43
CA CYS A 29 23.14 3.34 3.96
C CYS A 29 21.74 3.94 4.19
N SER A 30 21.29 4.77 3.27
CA SER A 30 20.04 5.52 3.33
C SER A 30 19.49 5.73 1.93
N ALA A 31 19.10 4.66 1.24
CA ALA A 31 18.20 4.72 0.07
C ALA A 31 17.89 3.31 -0.48
N LEU A 32 17.22 2.45 0.28
CA LEU A 32 16.52 1.27 -0.25
C LEU A 32 15.20 1.08 0.50
N ALA A 33 14.37 2.12 0.47
CA ALA A 33 12.99 2.06 0.96
C ALA A 33 12.17 3.19 0.32
N GLN A 34 12.10 3.22 -1.00
CA GLN A 34 11.12 3.98 -1.77
C GLN A 34 10.95 3.30 -3.13
N SER A 35 9.72 3.28 -3.62
CA SER A 35 9.26 2.74 -4.92
C SER A 35 9.04 1.21 -5.04
N ALA A 36 8.16 0.65 -4.19
CA ALA A 36 7.52 -0.63 -4.48
C ALA A 36 6.09 -0.64 -3.94
N SER A 37 5.18 0.15 -4.53
CA SER A 37 3.76 0.07 -4.14
C SER A 37 2.73 0.84 -4.99
N ASN A 38 3.09 1.47 -6.11
CA ASN A 38 2.13 2.32 -6.85
C ASN A 38 1.21 1.51 -7.79
N GLY A 39 0.50 0.49 -7.31
CA GLY A 39 -0.35 -0.34 -8.17
C GLY A 39 -1.33 -1.27 -7.45
N LEU A 40 -1.88 -0.86 -6.31
CA LEU A 40 -2.78 -1.71 -5.53
C LEU A 40 -4.22 -1.17 -5.55
N THR A 41 -5.01 -1.78 -6.44
CA THR A 41 -6.38 -2.32 -6.29
C THR A 41 -7.41 -1.79 -7.29
N ASP A 42 -7.75 -2.63 -8.28
CA ASP A 42 -8.80 -2.35 -9.29
C ASP A 42 -10.20 -2.28 -8.67
N LEU A 43 -10.41 -2.85 -7.47
CA LEU A 43 -11.70 -2.74 -6.78
C LEU A 43 -11.95 -1.31 -6.32
N ILE A 44 -10.94 -0.68 -5.72
CA ILE A 44 -11.03 0.73 -5.33
C ILE A 44 -11.28 1.54 -6.61
N ASP A 45 -10.45 1.38 -7.63
CA ASP A 45 -10.63 2.08 -8.92
C ASP A 45 -12.03 1.89 -9.51
N SER A 46 -12.56 0.66 -9.55
CA SER A 46 -13.87 0.34 -10.15
C SER A 46 -15.07 0.77 -9.30
N ILE A 47 -15.04 0.59 -7.97
CA ILE A 47 -16.09 1.07 -7.05
C ILE A 47 -16.14 2.60 -7.11
N PHE A 48 -14.98 3.26 -7.08
CA PHE A 48 -14.90 4.72 -7.07
C PHE A 48 -15.15 5.36 -8.44
N SER A 49 -14.97 4.62 -9.55
CA SER A 49 -15.35 5.04 -10.91
C SER A 49 -16.87 5.10 -11.12
N ARG A 50 -17.66 4.31 -10.37
CA ARG A 50 -19.14 4.35 -10.44
C ARG A 50 -19.76 5.44 -9.56
N ALA A 51 -19.04 5.97 -8.58
CA ALA A 51 -19.62 6.78 -7.50
C ALA A 51 -19.51 8.32 -7.69
N ASN A 52 -18.84 8.83 -8.72
CA ASN A 52 -18.80 10.27 -9.03
C ASN A 52 -18.37 10.50 -10.50
N GLN A 53 -19.24 11.07 -11.34
CA GLN A 53 -18.87 11.56 -12.68
C GLN A 53 -19.12 13.07 -12.83
N PRO A 54 -18.07 13.88 -13.01
CA PRO A 54 -18.05 15.05 -13.88
C PRO A 54 -17.52 14.64 -15.28
N PRO A 55 -17.72 15.45 -16.35
CA PRO A 55 -17.98 14.97 -17.70
C PRO A 55 -16.95 13.95 -18.20
N GLN A 56 -17.46 12.76 -18.52
CA GLN A 56 -16.74 11.66 -19.13
C GLN A 56 -15.98 12.10 -20.39
N ALA A 57 -14.72 11.67 -20.50
CA ALA A 57 -14.26 11.22 -21.81
C ALA A 57 -15.19 10.07 -22.22
N ALA A 58 -15.92 10.27 -23.32
CA ALA A 58 -17.07 9.48 -23.73
C ALA A 58 -16.82 7.96 -23.65
N THR A 59 -17.70 7.24 -22.97
CA THR A 59 -17.79 5.78 -23.09
C THR A 59 -18.26 5.45 -24.51
N GLY A 60 -17.49 4.64 -25.23
CA GLY A 60 -17.92 4.09 -26.52
C GLY A 60 -19.20 3.25 -26.39
N PRO A 61 -19.92 3.03 -27.50
CA PRO A 61 -21.25 2.42 -27.50
C PRO A 61 -21.35 0.99 -26.93
N ASP A 62 -20.22 0.30 -26.72
CA ASP A 62 -20.21 -1.12 -26.33
C ASP A 62 -19.83 -1.39 -24.87
N GLY A 63 -19.70 -0.37 -24.02
CA GLY A 63 -19.26 -0.55 -22.62
C GLY A 63 -17.81 -1.04 -22.47
N ALA A 64 -17.06 -1.11 -23.57
CA ALA A 64 -15.62 -1.34 -23.56
C ALA A 64 -14.90 -0.12 -22.99
N ALA A 65 -13.86 -0.36 -22.17
CA ALA A 65 -12.98 0.70 -21.70
C ALA A 65 -12.43 1.48 -22.93
N PRO A 66 -12.39 2.81 -22.88
CA PRO A 66 -11.93 3.61 -24.00
C PRO A 66 -10.51 3.21 -24.41
N PRO A 67 -10.18 3.34 -25.71
CA PRO A 67 -8.80 3.14 -26.16
C PRO A 67 -7.87 4.11 -25.43
N TRP A 68 -6.56 3.80 -25.43
CA TRP A 68 -5.55 4.74 -24.94
C TRP A 68 -5.76 6.11 -25.56
N SER A 69 -5.69 7.15 -24.73
CA SER A 69 -5.88 8.55 -25.12
C SER A 69 -5.01 8.99 -26.30
N GLY A 70 -3.85 8.36 -26.49
CA GLY A 70 -2.84 8.75 -27.48
C GLY A 70 -1.94 9.90 -27.01
N GLU A 71 -2.16 10.37 -25.78
CA GLU A 71 -1.50 11.51 -25.15
C GLU A 71 -0.36 11.09 -24.22
N ASP A 72 0.45 12.07 -23.83
CA ASP A 72 1.48 11.91 -22.81
C ASP A 72 0.87 11.59 -21.44
N GLY A 73 1.53 10.74 -20.67
CA GLY A 73 1.19 10.50 -19.28
C GLY A 73 1.41 11.74 -18.40
N ALA A 74 0.49 11.97 -17.46
CA ALA A 74 0.49 13.09 -16.54
C ALA A 74 1.67 13.10 -15.53
N SER A 75 2.48 12.04 -15.51
CA SER A 75 3.70 11.95 -14.70
C SER A 75 4.89 12.75 -15.24
N GLY A 76 4.89 13.16 -16.52
CA GLY A 76 6.04 13.83 -17.16
C GLY A 76 7.28 12.93 -17.31
N HIS A 77 7.12 11.62 -17.14
CA HIS A 77 8.21 10.65 -17.26
C HIS A 77 8.60 10.44 -18.74
N PRO A 78 9.89 10.34 -19.12
CA PRO A 78 10.30 10.21 -20.52
C PRO A 78 9.67 9.01 -21.27
N LEU A 79 9.54 7.88 -20.57
CA LEU A 79 8.88 6.66 -21.11
C LEU A 79 7.34 6.75 -21.18
N MET A 80 6.75 7.84 -20.67
CA MET A 80 5.31 8.08 -20.72
C MET A 80 4.95 9.12 -21.79
N THR A 81 5.88 9.50 -22.67
CA THR A 81 5.53 10.31 -23.85
C THR A 81 4.80 9.43 -24.87
N ALA A 82 3.86 10.03 -25.61
CA ALA A 82 3.07 9.33 -26.61
C ALA A 82 3.96 8.70 -27.71
N ALA A 83 5.07 9.35 -28.05
CA ALA A 83 6.08 8.81 -28.97
C ALA A 83 6.75 7.55 -28.39
N ALA A 84 7.24 7.61 -27.15
CA ALA A 84 7.90 6.48 -26.51
C ALA A 84 6.94 5.29 -26.31
N ILE A 85 5.68 5.56 -25.95
CA ILE A 85 4.64 4.52 -25.80
C ILE A 85 4.42 3.80 -27.13
N ARG A 86 4.26 4.54 -28.25
CA ARG A 86 4.06 3.95 -29.59
C ARG A 86 5.26 3.15 -30.06
N GLU A 87 6.47 3.66 -29.84
CA GLU A 87 7.71 2.96 -30.19
C GLU A 87 7.84 1.64 -29.41
N ALA A 88 7.62 1.68 -28.09
CA ALA A 88 7.67 0.49 -27.25
C ALA A 88 6.58 -0.54 -27.62
N ALA A 89 5.37 -0.06 -27.98
CA ALA A 89 4.29 -0.92 -28.45
C ALA A 89 4.64 -1.63 -29.76
N ALA A 90 5.25 -0.93 -30.72
CA ALA A 90 5.70 -1.53 -31.97
C ALA A 90 6.80 -2.59 -31.76
N ASN A 91 7.64 -2.42 -30.73
CA ASN A 91 8.71 -3.35 -30.38
C ASN A 91 8.29 -4.44 -29.36
N PHE A 92 7.00 -4.52 -29.02
CA PHE A 92 6.50 -5.41 -27.96
C PHE A 92 6.89 -6.90 -28.16
N PRO A 93 6.75 -7.51 -29.35
CA PRO A 93 7.14 -8.91 -29.55
C PRO A 93 8.62 -9.18 -29.26
N ASN A 94 9.50 -8.26 -29.65
CA ASN A 94 10.94 -8.36 -29.38
C ASN A 94 11.24 -8.20 -27.88
N CYS A 95 10.56 -7.25 -27.22
CA CYS A 95 10.68 -7.05 -25.78
C CYS A 95 10.32 -8.33 -25.01
N ILE A 96 9.22 -9.01 -25.38
CA ILE A 96 8.85 -10.30 -24.80
C ILE A 96 9.93 -11.33 -25.09
N ALA A 97 10.30 -11.56 -26.35
CA ALA A 97 11.32 -12.55 -26.72
C ALA A 97 12.65 -12.38 -25.95
N GLN A 98 13.08 -11.14 -25.69
CA GLN A 98 14.30 -10.84 -24.93
C GLN A 98 14.23 -11.22 -23.44
N MET A 99 13.05 -11.51 -22.90
CA MET A 99 12.88 -11.98 -21.52
C MET A 99 13.09 -13.49 -21.35
N TRP A 100 13.20 -14.27 -22.44
CA TRP A 100 13.41 -15.72 -22.37
C TRP A 100 14.62 -16.12 -21.49
N PRO A 101 15.82 -15.51 -21.61
CA PRO A 101 16.95 -15.88 -20.75
C PRO A 101 16.68 -15.67 -19.25
N ASP A 102 15.88 -14.66 -18.89
CA ASP A 102 15.47 -14.45 -17.50
C ASP A 102 14.43 -15.48 -17.05
N ALA A 103 13.49 -15.86 -17.92
CA ALA A 103 12.51 -16.90 -17.64
C ALA A 103 13.17 -18.27 -17.43
N ALA A 104 14.12 -18.63 -18.30
CA ALA A 104 14.89 -19.87 -18.21
C ALA A 104 15.69 -19.94 -16.89
N ARG A 105 16.32 -18.82 -16.46
CA ARG A 105 17.00 -18.73 -15.15
C ARG A 105 16.08 -18.96 -13.95
N ARG A 106 14.77 -18.80 -14.14
CA ARG A 106 13.73 -19.04 -13.14
C ARG A 106 13.06 -20.42 -13.28
N ASN A 107 13.67 -21.32 -14.05
CA ASN A 107 13.19 -22.68 -14.30
C ASN A 107 11.81 -22.76 -14.97
N ILE A 108 11.45 -21.73 -15.75
CA ILE A 108 10.30 -21.81 -16.66
C ILE A 108 10.74 -22.62 -17.89
N SER A 109 9.98 -23.66 -18.24
CA SER A 109 10.30 -24.45 -19.44
C SER A 109 10.08 -23.64 -20.72
N GLN A 110 10.81 -23.94 -21.78
CA GLN A 110 10.65 -23.25 -23.07
C GLN A 110 9.24 -23.41 -23.61
N GLU A 111 8.70 -24.63 -23.56
CA GLU A 111 7.32 -24.93 -23.95
C GLU A 111 6.31 -24.07 -23.16
N ASN A 112 6.46 -23.97 -21.84
CA ASN A 112 5.55 -23.17 -21.02
C ASN A 112 5.69 -21.68 -21.30
N TYR A 113 6.92 -21.20 -21.51
CA TYR A 113 7.16 -19.81 -21.87
C TYR A 113 6.45 -19.47 -23.19
N GLU A 114 6.74 -20.24 -24.25
CA GLU A 114 6.12 -20.07 -25.57
C GLU A 114 4.59 -20.14 -25.47
N ARG A 115 4.05 -21.13 -24.74
CA ARG A 115 2.60 -21.29 -24.54
C ARG A 115 1.96 -20.10 -23.81
N PHE A 116 2.59 -19.59 -22.75
CA PHE A 116 2.01 -18.52 -21.93
C PHE A 116 2.24 -17.12 -22.52
N THR A 117 3.21 -16.97 -23.44
CA THR A 117 3.44 -15.71 -24.16
C THR A 117 2.83 -15.68 -25.56
N ALA A 118 2.33 -16.81 -26.06
CA ALA A 118 1.68 -16.89 -27.37
C ALA A 118 0.47 -15.94 -27.43
N GLY A 119 0.45 -15.08 -28.45
CA GLY A 119 -0.66 -14.15 -28.70
C GLY A 119 -0.77 -12.98 -27.72
N LEU A 120 0.25 -12.71 -26.91
CA LEU A 120 0.27 -11.49 -26.10
C LEU A 120 0.33 -10.26 -27.00
N GLU A 121 -0.58 -9.33 -26.76
CA GLU A 121 -0.59 -7.99 -27.37
C GLU A 121 -0.57 -6.93 -26.26
N PRO A 122 0.09 -5.78 -26.48
CA PRO A 122 0.15 -4.74 -25.46
C PRO A 122 -1.22 -4.10 -25.22
N ASP A 123 -1.64 -3.98 -23.95
CA ASP A 123 -2.86 -3.26 -23.58
C ASP A 123 -2.55 -1.79 -23.27
N LEU A 124 -2.54 -0.93 -24.30
CA LEU A 124 -2.17 0.49 -24.13
C LEU A 124 -3.14 1.28 -23.25
N ARG A 125 -4.36 0.79 -23.00
CA ARG A 125 -5.32 1.44 -22.09
C ARG A 125 -4.76 1.57 -20.67
N ILE A 126 -3.78 0.72 -20.32
CA ILE A 126 -3.07 0.77 -19.05
C ILE A 126 -2.27 2.08 -18.89
N MET A 127 -1.83 2.71 -19.98
CA MET A 127 -0.99 3.91 -19.92
C MET A 127 -1.71 5.10 -19.27
N ASP A 128 -3.03 5.21 -19.46
CA ASP A 128 -3.84 6.26 -18.82
C ASP A 128 -4.09 5.96 -17.33
N LEU A 129 -4.06 4.69 -16.92
CA LEU A 129 -4.30 4.24 -15.54
C LEU A 129 -3.08 4.40 -14.64
N LEU A 130 -1.88 4.39 -15.21
CA LEU A 130 -0.62 4.53 -14.47
C LEU A 130 -0.54 5.82 -13.64
N ASP A 131 -1.34 6.84 -13.95
CA ASP A 131 -1.29 8.15 -13.32
C ASP A 131 -2.54 8.48 -12.47
N SER A 132 -3.47 7.53 -12.29
CA SER A 132 -4.69 7.70 -11.48
C SER A 132 -4.69 6.85 -10.21
N GLN A 133 -4.98 7.44 -9.03
CA GLN A 133 -5.21 6.72 -7.77
C GLN A 133 -6.31 7.39 -6.92
N PRO A 134 -7.51 6.79 -6.78
CA PRO A 134 -8.65 7.35 -6.05
C PRO A 134 -8.44 7.54 -4.55
N GLU A 135 -7.59 6.72 -3.91
CA GLU A 135 -7.28 6.82 -2.47
C GLU A 135 -6.66 8.17 -2.10
N PHE A 136 -6.05 8.84 -3.08
CA PHE A 136 -5.41 10.14 -2.91
C PHE A 136 -6.25 11.30 -3.46
N THR A 137 -7.45 11.03 -3.96
CA THR A 137 -8.31 12.05 -4.59
C THR A 137 -9.67 12.22 -3.93
N LYS A 138 -10.11 11.30 -3.06
CA LYS A 138 -11.35 11.40 -2.29
C LYS A 138 -11.12 11.86 -0.86
N ALA A 139 -12.17 12.39 -0.24
CA ALA A 139 -12.15 12.64 1.18
C ALA A 139 -12.13 11.29 1.91
N ILE A 140 -11.43 11.23 3.04
CA ILE A 140 -11.29 9.97 3.78
C ILE A 140 -12.63 9.41 4.23
N TRP A 141 -13.61 10.25 4.57
CA TRP A 141 -14.95 9.80 4.97
C TRP A 141 -15.72 9.18 3.81
N ASP A 142 -15.69 9.77 2.61
CA ASP A 142 -16.35 9.19 1.44
C ASP A 142 -15.74 7.84 1.07
N TYR A 143 -14.41 7.74 1.19
CA TYR A 143 -13.68 6.50 0.98
C TYR A 143 -14.10 5.42 2.00
N LEU A 144 -14.17 5.77 3.28
CA LEU A 144 -14.62 4.86 4.35
C LEU A 144 -16.08 4.43 4.17
N ASP A 145 -16.99 5.35 3.87
CA ASP A 145 -18.43 5.06 3.70
C ASP A 145 -18.66 4.04 2.56
N ILE A 146 -17.88 4.16 1.49
CA ILE A 146 -17.96 3.26 0.33
C ILE A 146 -17.42 1.86 0.65
N LEU A 147 -16.32 1.76 1.39
CA LEU A 147 -15.69 0.47 1.70
C LEU A 147 -16.35 -0.24 2.89
N VAL A 148 -16.81 0.50 3.90
CA VAL A 148 -17.38 -0.03 5.14
C VAL A 148 -18.91 0.07 5.11
N SER A 149 -19.51 -0.48 4.05
CA SER A 149 -20.96 -0.48 3.85
C SER A 149 -21.66 -1.63 4.59
N ASP A 150 -22.93 -1.42 4.96
CA ASP A 150 -23.73 -2.43 5.67
C ASP A 150 -23.91 -3.73 4.86
N ALA A 151 -24.05 -3.61 3.53
CA ALA A 151 -24.13 -4.77 2.64
C ALA A 151 -22.85 -5.63 2.71
N ARG A 152 -21.67 -4.99 2.69
CA ARG A 152 -20.40 -5.70 2.79
C ARG A 152 -20.17 -6.27 4.19
N LEU A 153 -20.64 -5.59 5.24
CA LEU A 153 -20.63 -6.10 6.61
C LEU A 153 -21.49 -7.36 6.73
N ALA A 154 -22.72 -7.34 6.21
CA ALA A 154 -23.61 -8.50 6.22
C ALA A 154 -22.95 -9.68 5.51
N LYS A 155 -22.39 -9.45 4.32
CA LYS A 155 -21.68 -10.50 3.58
C LYS A 155 -20.46 -11.04 4.33
N GLY A 156 -19.70 -10.17 4.99
CA GLY A 156 -18.56 -10.58 5.80
C GLY A 156 -18.93 -11.51 6.95
N ARG A 157 -20.06 -11.25 7.62
CA ARG A 157 -20.56 -12.14 8.68
C ARG A 157 -20.95 -13.51 8.13
N GLU A 158 -21.57 -13.57 6.95
CA GLU A 158 -21.86 -14.85 6.28
C GLU A 158 -20.57 -15.61 5.93
N ILE A 159 -19.56 -14.92 5.39
CA ILE A 159 -18.28 -15.51 5.00
C ILE A 159 -17.54 -16.06 6.22
N LEU A 160 -17.50 -15.30 7.32
CA LEU A 160 -16.93 -15.73 8.60
C LEU A 160 -17.63 -16.97 9.16
N ALA A 161 -18.95 -17.04 9.05
CA ALA A 161 -19.72 -18.21 9.49
C ALA A 161 -19.49 -19.42 8.58
N LYS A 162 -19.53 -19.23 7.25
CA LYS A 162 -19.38 -20.27 6.24
C LYS A 162 -18.01 -20.96 6.31
N TYR A 163 -16.94 -20.17 6.41
CA TYR A 163 -15.55 -20.67 6.42
C TYR A 163 -14.93 -20.67 7.81
N LYS A 164 -15.77 -20.83 8.85
CA LYS A 164 -15.31 -20.83 10.25
C LYS A 164 -14.13 -21.78 10.48
N PRO A 165 -14.12 -23.04 9.99
CA PRO A 165 -12.99 -23.94 10.21
C PRO A 165 -11.67 -23.42 9.63
N GLN A 166 -11.71 -22.80 8.46
CA GLN A 166 -10.53 -22.23 7.78
C GLN A 166 -10.00 -21.00 8.54
N PHE A 167 -10.89 -20.10 8.98
CA PHE A 167 -10.50 -18.97 9.83
C PHE A 167 -9.92 -19.43 11.18
N ASP A 168 -10.53 -20.44 11.83
CA ASP A 168 -10.03 -21.01 13.08
C ASP A 168 -8.62 -21.61 12.89
N ALA A 169 -8.39 -22.31 11.78
CA ALA A 169 -7.07 -22.87 11.45
C ALA A 169 -6.02 -21.78 11.20
N ALA A 170 -6.37 -20.74 10.43
CA ALA A 170 -5.47 -19.63 10.16
C ALA A 170 -5.14 -18.81 11.41
N GLU A 171 -6.12 -18.54 12.28
CA GLU A 171 -5.88 -17.87 13.56
C GLU A 171 -4.91 -18.67 14.44
N ARG A 172 -5.09 -20.00 14.51
CA ARG A 172 -4.20 -20.88 15.28
C ARG A 172 -2.78 -20.91 14.71
N ALA A 173 -2.65 -20.99 13.39
CA ALA A 173 -1.35 -21.12 12.72
C ALA A 173 -0.56 -19.81 12.70
N TYR A 174 -1.23 -18.68 12.47
CA TYR A 174 -0.58 -17.40 12.16
C TYR A 174 -0.78 -16.32 13.23
N GLY A 175 -1.72 -16.50 14.15
CA GLY A 175 -2.05 -15.52 15.19
C GLY A 175 -2.74 -14.24 14.68
N VAL A 176 -3.17 -14.25 13.41
CA VAL A 176 -3.84 -13.12 12.75
C VAL A 176 -5.34 -13.21 12.96
N ASP A 177 -5.93 -12.13 13.45
CA ASP A 177 -7.37 -12.03 13.76
C ASP A 177 -8.24 -12.26 12.50
N ARG A 178 -9.26 -13.13 12.61
CA ARG A 178 -10.13 -13.50 11.49
C ARG A 178 -10.88 -12.32 10.89
N TYR A 179 -11.22 -11.31 11.68
CA TYR A 179 -11.96 -10.15 11.20
C TYR A 179 -11.08 -9.27 10.33
N ILE A 180 -9.78 -9.22 10.61
CA ILE A 180 -8.79 -8.56 9.73
C ILE A 180 -8.65 -9.32 8.41
N ILE A 181 -8.54 -10.65 8.45
CA ILE A 181 -8.47 -11.48 7.23
C ILE A 181 -9.74 -11.31 6.38
N ALA A 182 -10.92 -11.38 7.00
CA ALA A 182 -12.19 -11.16 6.33
C ALA A 182 -12.34 -9.72 5.81
N ALA A 183 -11.84 -8.72 6.56
CA ALA A 183 -11.87 -7.33 6.13
C ALA A 183 -11.04 -7.10 4.86
N ILE A 184 -9.83 -7.67 4.80
CA ILE A 184 -9.01 -7.67 3.58
C ILE A 184 -9.77 -8.35 2.44
N TRP A 185 -10.28 -9.56 2.62
CA TRP A 185 -11.02 -10.23 1.53
C TRP A 185 -12.24 -9.43 1.03
N GLY A 186 -12.96 -8.77 1.95
CA GLY A 186 -14.08 -7.91 1.61
C GLY A 186 -13.68 -6.65 0.84
N ILE A 187 -12.61 -5.97 1.26
CA ILE A 187 -12.14 -4.73 0.64
C ILE A 187 -11.33 -4.97 -0.64
N GLU A 188 -10.63 -6.10 -0.75
CA GLU A 188 -9.82 -6.41 -1.94
C GLU A 188 -10.65 -6.88 -3.12
N SER A 189 -11.72 -7.65 -2.86
CA SER A 189 -12.47 -8.28 -3.96
C SER A 189 -13.96 -8.42 -3.73
N ASN A 190 -14.50 -7.76 -2.72
CA ASN A 190 -15.89 -7.93 -2.30
C ASN A 190 -16.24 -9.42 -2.13
N TYR A 191 -15.38 -10.14 -1.41
CA TYR A 191 -15.50 -11.58 -1.20
C TYR A 191 -15.54 -12.40 -2.50
N SER A 192 -14.55 -12.18 -3.37
CA SER A 192 -14.36 -12.86 -4.66
C SER A 192 -15.34 -12.49 -5.79
N THR A 193 -16.30 -11.61 -5.55
CA THR A 193 -17.27 -11.19 -6.58
C THR A 193 -16.70 -10.16 -7.57
N GLN A 194 -15.64 -9.46 -7.17
CA GLN A 194 -15.01 -8.41 -7.97
C GLN A 194 -13.49 -8.57 -7.91
N ARG A 195 -12.92 -9.47 -8.72
CA ARG A 195 -11.49 -9.84 -8.69
C ARG A 195 -10.65 -9.18 -9.79
N GLY A 196 -11.28 -8.38 -10.65
CA GLY A 196 -10.73 -7.93 -11.93
C GLY A 196 -10.91 -8.98 -13.04
N ASP A 197 -10.85 -8.52 -14.28
CA ASP A 197 -11.06 -9.33 -15.49
C ASP A 197 -9.89 -9.24 -16.48
N ARG A 198 -8.84 -8.47 -16.18
CA ARG A 198 -7.68 -8.39 -17.09
C ARG A 198 -6.78 -9.61 -16.93
N SER A 199 -6.18 -10.06 -18.03
CA SER A 199 -5.15 -11.10 -17.97
C SER A 199 -3.91 -10.52 -17.27
N VAL A 200 -3.54 -11.09 -16.13
CA VAL A 200 -2.39 -10.64 -15.34
C VAL A 200 -1.10 -10.77 -16.15
N VAL A 201 -0.98 -11.86 -16.92
CA VAL A 201 0.17 -12.11 -17.80
C VAL A 201 0.27 -10.98 -18.83
N GLN A 202 -0.83 -10.61 -19.48
CA GLN A 202 -0.82 -9.53 -20.48
C GLN A 202 -0.59 -8.14 -19.85
N SER A 203 -1.21 -7.86 -18.72
CA SER A 203 -1.04 -6.59 -17.99
C SER A 203 0.40 -6.39 -17.54
N THR A 204 1.00 -7.39 -16.90
CA THR A 204 2.39 -7.32 -16.44
C THR A 204 3.38 -7.34 -17.61
N ALA A 205 3.11 -8.09 -18.69
CA ALA A 205 3.89 -8.04 -19.92
C ALA A 205 3.91 -6.64 -20.55
N THR A 206 2.72 -6.03 -20.68
CA THR A 206 2.55 -4.66 -21.19
C THR A 206 3.40 -3.69 -20.37
N LEU A 207 3.27 -3.72 -19.05
CA LEU A 207 3.98 -2.83 -18.14
C LEU A 207 5.49 -3.12 -18.03
N ALA A 208 5.92 -4.36 -18.32
CA ALA A 208 7.33 -4.72 -18.40
C ALA A 208 7.99 -4.15 -19.66
N CYS A 209 7.22 -3.90 -20.72
CA CYS A 209 7.72 -3.42 -22.01
C CYS A 209 7.42 -1.96 -22.29
N ILE A 210 6.37 -1.37 -21.70
CA ILE A 210 5.81 -0.07 -22.07
C ILE A 210 5.58 0.76 -20.81
N GLY A 211 5.96 2.04 -20.88
CA GLY A 211 5.78 2.99 -19.79
C GLY A 211 6.87 2.92 -18.73
N ARG A 212 6.53 3.37 -17.52
CA ARG A 212 7.47 3.48 -16.38
C ARG A 212 7.49 2.23 -15.51
N ARG A 213 8.54 2.07 -14.70
CA ARG A 213 8.74 0.94 -13.75
C ARG A 213 8.89 -0.44 -14.42
N GLN A 214 9.36 -0.48 -15.68
CA GLN A 214 9.54 -1.71 -16.45
C GLN A 214 10.31 -2.81 -15.69
N ALA A 215 11.38 -2.47 -14.97
CA ALA A 215 12.14 -3.45 -14.19
C ALA A 215 11.31 -4.15 -13.10
N TYR A 216 10.42 -3.42 -12.43
CA TYR A 216 9.50 -3.98 -11.44
C TYR A 216 8.49 -4.91 -12.12
N PHE A 217 7.85 -4.45 -13.20
CA PHE A 217 6.83 -5.25 -13.88
C PHE A 217 7.40 -6.44 -14.66
N LYS A 218 8.66 -6.38 -15.08
CA LYS A 218 9.41 -7.53 -15.60
C LYS A 218 9.52 -8.63 -14.54
N ASP A 219 9.78 -8.27 -13.29
CA ASP A 219 9.82 -9.24 -12.18
C ASP A 219 8.44 -9.84 -11.88
N GLU A 220 7.39 -9.02 -11.94
CA GLU A 220 6.00 -9.48 -11.78
C GLU A 220 5.55 -10.40 -12.93
N PHE A 221 5.87 -10.05 -14.18
CA PHE A 221 5.56 -10.86 -15.35
C PHE A 221 6.24 -12.23 -15.29
N LEU A 222 7.55 -12.25 -15.03
CA LEU A 222 8.29 -13.50 -14.89
C LEU A 222 7.78 -14.33 -13.70
N SER A 223 7.43 -13.68 -12.59
CA SER A 223 6.82 -14.36 -11.44
C SER A 223 5.45 -14.95 -11.77
N ALA A 224 4.64 -14.28 -12.60
CA ALA A 224 3.36 -14.79 -13.07
C ALA A 224 3.57 -16.08 -13.88
N LEU A 225 4.54 -16.08 -14.80
CA LEU A 225 4.91 -17.27 -15.57
C LEU A 225 5.43 -18.41 -14.68
N GLU A 226 6.21 -18.11 -13.64
CA GLU A 226 6.67 -19.13 -12.67
C GLU A 226 5.50 -19.80 -11.93
N ILE A 227 4.49 -19.01 -11.52
CA ILE A 227 3.29 -19.53 -10.83
C ILE A 227 2.52 -20.49 -11.76
N LEU A 228 2.32 -20.09 -13.02
CA LEU A 228 1.66 -20.94 -14.02
C LEU A 228 2.49 -22.18 -14.37
N ASN A 229 3.82 -22.04 -14.47
CA ASN A 229 4.75 -23.13 -14.75
C ASN A 229 4.78 -24.17 -13.62
N ARG A 230 4.69 -23.73 -12.36
CA ARG A 230 4.56 -24.63 -11.20
C ARG A 230 3.21 -25.38 -11.20
N GLY A 231 2.18 -24.80 -11.81
CA GLY A 231 0.82 -25.34 -11.81
C GLY A 231 -0.01 -24.95 -10.59
N ASP A 232 0.40 -23.90 -9.86
CA ASP A 232 -0.36 -23.34 -8.73
C ASP A 232 -1.73 -22.82 -9.19
N LEU A 233 -1.76 -22.19 -10.36
CA LEU A 233 -2.96 -21.61 -10.96
C LEU A 233 -3.02 -21.98 -12.44
N ARG A 234 -4.24 -22.10 -12.97
CA ARG A 234 -4.48 -22.18 -14.41
C ARG A 234 -4.43 -20.77 -15.02
N PRO A 235 -4.04 -20.62 -16.30
CA PRO A 235 -4.02 -19.30 -16.96
C PRO A 235 -5.35 -18.53 -16.83
N GLY A 236 -6.48 -19.24 -16.96
CA GLY A 236 -7.82 -18.62 -16.81
C GLY A 236 -8.16 -18.15 -15.39
N GLN A 237 -7.44 -18.61 -14.36
CA GLN A 237 -7.60 -18.13 -12.98
C GLN A 237 -6.78 -16.86 -12.73
N MET A 238 -5.76 -16.57 -13.53
CA MET A 238 -4.87 -15.44 -13.34
C MET A 238 -5.45 -14.16 -13.95
N ARG A 239 -6.65 -13.79 -13.48
CA ARG A 239 -7.34 -12.56 -13.82
C ARG A 239 -7.29 -11.58 -12.64
N GLY A 240 -7.12 -10.31 -12.98
CA GLY A 240 -6.78 -9.31 -11.99
C GLY A 240 -6.89 -7.89 -12.49
N SER A 241 -6.17 -7.04 -11.79
CA SER A 241 -6.09 -5.61 -11.96
C SER A 241 -5.29 -5.23 -13.19
N TRP A 242 -5.42 -3.98 -13.64
CA TRP A 242 -4.56 -3.46 -14.73
C TRP A 242 -3.06 -3.53 -14.37
N ALA A 243 -2.73 -3.46 -13.08
CA ALA A 243 -1.36 -3.52 -12.58
C ALA A 243 -0.87 -4.96 -12.34
N GLY A 244 -1.73 -5.98 -12.45
CA GLY A 244 -1.39 -7.38 -12.25
C GLY A 244 -1.63 -7.94 -10.84
N ALA A 245 -2.23 -7.18 -9.94
CA ALA A 245 -2.75 -7.70 -8.67
C ALA A 245 -3.97 -8.59 -8.96
N PHE A 246 -4.03 -9.81 -8.46
CA PHE A 246 -4.99 -10.79 -8.99
C PHE A 246 -5.77 -11.57 -7.95
N GLY A 247 -6.88 -12.13 -8.42
CA GLY A 247 -7.76 -12.95 -7.60
C GLY A 247 -8.34 -12.19 -6.41
N PRO A 248 -8.87 -12.92 -5.41
CA PRO A 248 -9.53 -12.31 -4.29
C PRO A 248 -8.60 -11.72 -3.22
N THR A 249 -7.31 -12.09 -3.19
CA THR A 249 -6.31 -11.46 -2.34
C THR A 249 -5.71 -10.18 -2.94
N GLN A 250 -5.86 -9.98 -4.26
CA GLN A 250 -5.16 -8.92 -5.00
C GLN A 250 -3.64 -8.95 -4.77
N PHE A 251 -3.06 -10.13 -4.60
CA PHE A 251 -1.62 -10.27 -4.57
C PHE A 251 -1.03 -9.94 -5.94
N MET A 252 0.08 -9.21 -5.92
CA MET A 252 1.03 -9.21 -7.03
C MET A 252 1.67 -10.60 -7.17
N PRO A 253 2.07 -11.05 -8.38
CA PRO A 253 2.77 -12.32 -8.58
C PRO A 253 3.96 -12.56 -7.63
N THR A 254 4.80 -11.55 -7.37
CA THR A 254 5.91 -11.68 -6.41
C THR A 254 5.41 -11.88 -4.97
N ALA A 255 4.36 -11.17 -4.57
CA ALA A 255 3.71 -11.32 -3.27
C ALA A 255 3.07 -12.71 -3.12
N PHE A 256 2.42 -13.23 -4.17
CA PHE A 256 1.93 -14.59 -4.20
C PHE A 256 3.06 -15.59 -3.93
N LYS A 257 4.19 -15.47 -4.64
CA LYS A 257 5.32 -16.41 -4.43
C LYS A 257 5.82 -16.39 -2.98
N ARG A 258 5.82 -15.22 -2.34
CA ARG A 258 6.31 -15.02 -0.96
C ARG A 258 5.32 -15.51 0.12
N TYR A 259 4.02 -15.34 -0.13
CA TYR A 259 3.00 -15.46 0.91
C TYR A 259 1.96 -16.54 0.68
N ALA A 260 1.77 -17.01 -0.55
CA ALA A 260 0.77 -18.03 -0.84
C ALA A 260 1.13 -19.35 -0.14
N VAL A 261 0.12 -20.01 0.44
CA VAL A 261 0.21 -21.26 1.18
C VAL A 261 -0.81 -22.24 0.61
N ASP A 262 -0.38 -23.48 0.45
CA ASP A 262 -1.21 -24.65 0.18
C ASP A 262 -1.73 -25.13 1.54
N ALA A 263 -2.96 -24.76 1.87
CA ALA A 263 -3.52 -24.91 3.21
C ALA A 263 -4.29 -26.21 3.38
N ASP A 264 -4.79 -26.80 2.30
CA ASP A 264 -5.48 -28.08 2.31
C ASP A 264 -4.62 -29.27 1.82
N GLY A 265 -3.41 -28.99 1.33
CA GLY A 265 -2.40 -30.00 1.01
C GLY A 265 -2.58 -30.64 -0.35
N ASP A 266 -3.28 -30.00 -1.28
CA ASP A 266 -3.54 -30.53 -2.63
C ASP A 266 -2.36 -30.36 -3.61
N GLY A 267 -1.29 -29.71 -3.17
CA GLY A 267 -0.08 -29.42 -3.92
C GLY A 267 -0.08 -28.05 -4.61
N ARG A 268 -1.20 -27.31 -4.58
CA ARG A 268 -1.39 -26.02 -5.23
C ARG A 268 -1.64 -24.94 -4.18
N ARG A 269 -1.31 -23.70 -4.54
CA ARG A 269 -1.56 -22.52 -3.70
C ARG A 269 -2.66 -21.70 -4.35
N ASP A 270 -3.85 -22.27 -4.51
CA ASP A 270 -4.96 -21.66 -5.23
C ASP A 270 -5.66 -20.58 -4.38
N VAL A 271 -5.02 -19.43 -4.25
CA VAL A 271 -5.64 -18.26 -3.57
C VAL A 271 -6.84 -17.68 -4.33
N VAL A 272 -7.19 -18.23 -5.50
CA VAL A 272 -8.24 -17.68 -6.37
C VAL A 272 -9.57 -18.36 -6.11
N ASP A 273 -9.60 -19.69 -6.16
CA ASP A 273 -10.82 -20.48 -6.04
C ASP A 273 -10.87 -21.35 -4.77
N ASN A 274 -9.76 -21.47 -4.02
CA ASN A 274 -9.71 -22.20 -2.75
C ASN A 274 -9.76 -21.24 -1.54
N PRO A 275 -10.85 -21.24 -0.74
CA PRO A 275 -10.95 -20.41 0.46
C PRO A 275 -9.93 -20.75 1.54
N ALA A 276 -9.47 -22.01 1.64
CA ALA A 276 -8.47 -22.39 2.63
C ALA A 276 -7.14 -21.68 2.33
N ASP A 277 -6.68 -21.78 1.07
CA ASP A 277 -5.45 -21.14 0.61
C ASP A 277 -5.55 -19.62 0.68
N LEU A 278 -6.66 -19.02 0.26
CA LEU A 278 -6.86 -17.58 0.34
C LEU A 278 -6.75 -17.08 1.80
N ILE A 279 -7.48 -17.70 2.72
CA ILE A 279 -7.52 -17.30 4.13
C ILE A 279 -6.12 -17.48 4.76
N ALA A 280 -5.50 -18.64 4.55
CA ALA A 280 -4.18 -18.95 5.09
C ALA A 280 -3.09 -18.05 4.51
N SER A 281 -3.13 -17.77 3.20
CA SER A 281 -2.15 -16.92 2.51
C SER A 281 -2.24 -15.46 2.95
N THR A 282 -3.45 -14.95 3.16
CA THR A 282 -3.68 -13.61 3.72
C THR A 282 -3.14 -13.51 5.15
N ALA A 283 -3.39 -14.53 5.97
CA ALA A 283 -2.85 -14.61 7.33
C ALA A 283 -1.32 -14.72 7.34
N ASN A 284 -0.74 -15.55 6.47
CA ASN A 284 0.71 -15.73 6.33
C ASN A 284 1.41 -14.44 5.91
N ASN A 285 0.80 -13.66 5.01
CA ASN A 285 1.28 -12.31 4.64
C ASN A 285 1.42 -11.44 5.89
N LEU A 286 0.32 -11.18 6.59
CA LEU A 286 0.33 -10.30 7.77
C LEU A 286 1.26 -10.81 8.88
N SER A 287 1.28 -12.12 9.10
CA SER A 287 2.16 -12.77 10.09
C SER A 287 3.64 -12.54 9.75
N LYS A 288 4.07 -12.85 8.52
CA LYS A 288 5.45 -12.60 8.07
C LYS A 288 5.81 -11.12 8.08
N ASP A 289 4.83 -10.24 7.92
CA ASP A 289 5.03 -8.79 7.97
C ASP A 289 5.03 -8.18 9.37
N GLY A 290 4.87 -9.02 10.40
CA GLY A 290 5.10 -8.66 11.80
C GLY A 290 3.82 -8.36 12.58
N TRP A 291 2.70 -8.99 12.19
CA TRP A 291 1.46 -8.93 12.95
C TRP A 291 1.68 -9.36 14.40
N ARG A 292 1.07 -8.63 15.34
CA ARG A 292 1.09 -8.92 16.77
C ARG A 292 -0.25 -9.48 17.21
N SER A 293 -0.28 -10.76 17.51
CA SER A 293 -1.48 -11.48 17.96
C SER A 293 -2.12 -10.81 19.18
N GLY A 294 -3.45 -10.64 19.13
CA GLY A 294 -4.24 -10.01 20.18
C GLY A 294 -4.03 -8.49 20.37
N ALA A 295 -3.12 -7.85 19.63
CA ALA A 295 -2.99 -6.39 19.64
C ALA A 295 -4.01 -5.73 18.69
N SER A 296 -4.49 -4.54 19.02
CA SER A 296 -5.34 -3.75 18.13
C SER A 296 -4.52 -3.18 16.95
N TRP A 297 -5.19 -2.89 15.83
CA TRP A 297 -4.63 -2.06 14.77
C TRP A 297 -4.47 -0.60 15.24
N GLY A 298 -5.44 -0.09 16.00
CA GLY A 298 -5.55 1.31 16.35
C GLY A 298 -6.64 1.60 17.37
N TYR A 299 -6.74 2.86 17.79
CA TYR A 299 -7.82 3.37 18.61
C TYR A 299 -8.23 4.76 18.13
N GLU A 300 -9.54 5.00 17.98
CA GLU A 300 -10.06 6.37 17.92
C GLU A 300 -9.81 7.06 19.27
N VAL A 301 -9.39 8.33 19.20
CA VAL A 301 -9.12 9.17 20.35
C VAL A 301 -9.76 10.56 20.18
N VAL A 302 -10.18 11.11 21.30
CA VAL A 302 -10.51 12.53 21.44
C VAL A 302 -9.23 13.29 21.74
N VAL A 303 -8.90 14.21 20.84
CA VAL A 303 -7.74 15.10 20.97
C VAL A 303 -8.19 16.37 21.73
N PRO A 304 -7.50 16.78 22.80
CA PRO A 304 -7.92 17.95 23.59
C PRO A 304 -7.75 19.25 22.80
N ARG A 305 -8.56 20.27 23.11
CA ARG A 305 -8.37 21.62 22.57
C ARG A 305 -6.97 22.15 22.91
N GLY A 306 -6.36 22.86 21.97
CA GLY A 306 -5.00 23.40 22.13
C GLY A 306 -3.89 22.35 22.06
N PHE A 307 -4.20 21.13 21.64
CA PHE A 307 -3.19 20.08 21.46
C PHE A 307 -2.13 20.47 20.43
N ASN A 308 -0.87 20.11 20.71
CA ASN A 308 0.23 20.36 19.79
C ASN A 308 0.25 19.32 18.65
N TYR A 309 -0.42 19.63 17.54
CA TYR A 309 -0.47 18.76 16.37
C TYR A 309 0.87 18.59 15.62
N MET A 310 1.93 19.33 16.00
CA MET A 310 3.28 18.98 15.56
C MET A 310 3.69 17.57 16.03
N LEU A 311 3.02 17.01 17.04
CA LEU A 311 3.22 15.64 17.50
C LEU A 311 2.51 14.58 16.64
N ALA A 312 1.58 14.98 15.76
CA ALA A 312 0.81 14.09 14.87
C ALA A 312 1.66 13.62 13.67
N ASP A 313 2.78 12.96 13.95
CA ASP A 313 3.73 12.48 12.95
C ASP A 313 4.06 11.00 13.16
N ARG A 314 4.19 10.24 12.07
CA ARG A 314 4.54 8.81 12.09
C ARG A 314 5.87 8.52 12.79
N ALA A 315 6.81 9.47 12.76
CA ALA A 315 8.10 9.37 13.43
C ALA A 315 8.00 9.59 14.95
N LYS A 316 6.95 10.24 15.43
CA LYS A 316 6.74 10.59 16.84
C LYS A 316 5.91 9.54 17.58
N ALA A 317 6.34 8.28 17.48
CA ALA A 317 5.66 7.18 18.16
C ALA A 317 6.01 7.12 19.66
N MET A 318 4.98 7.18 20.52
CA MET A 318 5.10 7.18 21.99
C MET A 318 4.19 6.11 22.62
N PRO A 319 4.49 5.65 23.85
CA PRO A 319 3.58 4.77 24.59
C PRO A 319 2.18 5.38 24.74
N LEU A 320 1.12 4.56 24.68
CA LEU A 320 -0.26 5.00 24.90
C LEU A 320 -0.44 5.76 26.23
N SER A 321 0.27 5.34 27.29
CA SER A 321 0.30 6.06 28.57
C SER A 321 0.87 7.48 28.48
N GLN A 322 1.82 7.72 27.58
CA GLN A 322 2.37 9.05 27.33
C GLN A 322 1.39 9.93 26.55
N TRP A 323 0.71 9.37 25.53
CA TRP A 323 -0.38 10.06 24.85
C TRP A 323 -1.51 10.45 25.81
N ALA A 324 -1.89 9.56 26.72
CA ALA A 324 -2.88 9.84 27.75
C ALA A 324 -2.45 10.99 28.68
N ARG A 325 -1.16 11.06 29.07
CA ARG A 325 -0.61 12.20 29.83
C ARG A 325 -0.62 13.52 29.07
N LEU A 326 -0.58 13.47 27.73
CA LEU A 326 -0.77 14.64 26.85
C LEU A 326 -2.26 14.99 26.65
N GLY A 327 -3.17 14.30 27.33
CA GLY A 327 -4.60 14.60 27.34
C GLY A 327 -5.43 13.87 26.29
N LEU A 328 -4.83 13.01 25.45
CA LEU A 328 -5.59 12.17 24.53
C LEU A 328 -6.41 11.16 25.32
N LYS A 329 -7.70 11.08 25.02
CA LYS A 329 -8.61 10.10 25.61
C LYS A 329 -9.07 9.15 24.54
N ARG A 330 -9.12 7.85 24.82
CA ARG A 330 -9.77 6.90 23.90
C ARG A 330 -11.24 7.27 23.75
N ALA A 331 -11.79 7.08 22.55
CA ALA A 331 -13.21 7.29 22.30
C ALA A 331 -14.07 6.53 23.32
N ASN A 332 -15.23 7.10 23.67
CA ASN A 332 -16.13 6.62 24.74
C ASN A 332 -15.46 6.50 26.12
N ASN A 333 -14.37 7.23 26.37
CA ASN A 333 -13.64 7.26 27.64
C ASN A 333 -13.14 5.89 28.13
N GLN A 334 -12.91 4.96 27.20
CA GLN A 334 -12.39 3.63 27.53
C GLN A 334 -10.91 3.68 27.93
N PRO A 335 -10.42 2.77 28.79
CA PRO A 335 -8.99 2.66 29.03
C PRO A 335 -8.26 2.12 27.79
N PHE A 336 -6.96 2.41 27.70
CA PHE A 336 -6.05 1.74 26.77
C PHE A 336 -5.63 0.38 27.38
N PRO A 337 -5.95 -0.77 26.75
CA PRO A 337 -5.67 -2.07 27.35
C PRO A 337 -4.19 -2.38 27.59
N ARG A 338 -3.30 -1.79 26.78
CA ARG A 338 -1.85 -2.05 26.82
C ARG A 338 -1.06 -0.73 26.84
N PRO A 339 -0.97 -0.02 27.99
CA PRO A 339 -0.47 1.35 28.05
C PRO A 339 1.00 1.56 27.63
N SER A 340 1.78 0.49 27.55
CA SER A 340 3.19 0.50 27.11
C SER A 340 3.35 0.36 25.59
N GLU A 341 2.30 -0.04 24.86
CA GLU A 341 2.37 -0.15 23.40
C GLU A 341 2.58 1.24 22.78
N LYS A 342 3.47 1.30 21.79
CA LYS A 342 3.78 2.54 21.07
C LYS A 342 2.77 2.75 19.95
N ALA A 343 2.27 3.97 19.84
CA ALA A 343 1.44 4.43 18.75
C ALA A 343 1.89 5.81 18.27
N TYR A 344 1.53 6.17 17.05
CA TYR A 344 1.60 7.56 16.57
C TYR A 344 0.19 8.11 16.35
N LEU A 345 0.04 9.43 16.50
CA LEU A 345 -1.24 10.09 16.25
C LEU A 345 -1.39 10.35 14.74
N LEU A 346 -2.50 9.87 14.19
CA LEU A 346 -3.01 10.20 12.86
C LEU A 346 -4.26 11.08 13.02
N ALA A 347 -4.28 12.22 12.33
CA ALA A 347 -5.43 13.12 12.25
C ALA A 347 -5.74 13.35 10.76
N PRO A 348 -6.46 12.41 10.12
CA PRO A 348 -6.55 12.39 8.66
C PRO A 348 -7.45 13.48 8.07
N ALA A 349 -8.27 14.13 8.89
CA ALA A 349 -9.12 15.27 8.52
C ALA A 349 -8.84 16.50 9.40
N GLY A 350 -7.59 16.68 9.84
CA GLY A 350 -7.18 17.82 10.64
C GLY A 350 -7.72 17.81 12.07
N ALA A 351 -7.70 18.97 12.71
CA ALA A 351 -8.10 19.15 14.11
C ALA A 351 -9.62 19.03 14.35
N GLU A 352 -10.42 19.29 13.32
CA GLU A 352 -11.89 19.22 13.35
C GLU A 352 -12.44 17.81 13.10
N GLY A 353 -11.57 16.85 12.76
CA GLY A 353 -11.93 15.46 12.51
C GLY A 353 -11.50 14.50 13.63
N PRO A 354 -11.84 13.21 13.49
CA PRO A 354 -11.41 12.19 14.44
C PRO A 354 -9.88 12.02 14.45
N GLY A 355 -9.32 11.90 15.65
CA GLY A 355 -7.94 11.49 15.87
C GLY A 355 -7.84 9.97 16.09
N PHE A 356 -6.72 9.39 15.69
CA PHE A 356 -6.47 7.97 15.92
C PHE A 356 -5.03 7.69 16.38
N LEU A 357 -4.87 6.84 17.38
CA LEU A 357 -3.57 6.29 17.76
C LEU A 357 -3.33 4.98 17.00
N MET A 358 -2.33 4.99 16.12
CA MET A 358 -2.00 3.91 15.18
C MET A 358 -0.89 3.03 15.72
N LEU A 359 -1.19 1.73 15.91
CA LEU A 359 -0.27 0.74 16.49
C LEU A 359 0.52 -0.01 15.42
N GLN A 360 1.35 -0.97 15.85
CA GLN A 360 2.12 -1.84 14.98
C GLN A 360 1.24 -2.55 13.94
N ASN A 361 0.08 -3.08 14.34
CA ASN A 361 -0.78 -3.82 13.40
C ASN A 361 -1.34 -2.94 12.28
N PHE A 362 -1.57 -1.64 12.52
CA PHE A 362 -1.88 -0.70 11.43
C PHE A 362 -0.71 -0.56 10.45
N ARG A 363 0.53 -0.52 10.94
CA ARG A 363 1.73 -0.51 10.09
C ARG A 363 1.87 -1.79 9.26
N VAL A 364 1.45 -2.93 9.80
CA VAL A 364 1.41 -4.21 9.08
C VAL A 364 0.36 -4.17 7.97
N ILE A 365 -0.85 -3.66 8.23
CA ILE A 365 -1.88 -3.46 7.20
C ILE A 365 -1.39 -2.53 6.08
N MET A 366 -0.67 -1.45 6.43
CA MET A 366 -0.09 -0.55 5.42
C MET A 366 0.98 -1.20 4.53
N LYS A 367 1.55 -2.36 4.90
CA LYS A 367 2.44 -3.10 4.00
C LYS A 367 1.66 -3.87 2.94
N TYR A 368 0.38 -4.17 3.20
CA TYR A 368 -0.53 -4.75 2.22
C TYR A 368 -0.88 -3.72 1.15
N ASN A 369 -1.31 -2.52 1.56
CA ASN A 369 -1.46 -1.33 0.71
C ASN A 369 -1.07 -0.07 1.51
N PRO A 370 -0.10 0.74 1.06
CA PRO A 370 0.49 1.83 1.85
C PRO A 370 -0.33 3.13 1.88
N ALA A 371 -1.65 3.01 1.88
CA ALA A 371 -2.57 4.13 2.08
C ALA A 371 -3.13 4.13 3.53
N GLU A 372 -3.06 5.28 4.20
CA GLU A 372 -3.65 5.45 5.55
C GLU A 372 -5.16 5.24 5.52
N ALA A 373 -5.83 5.75 4.48
CA ALA A 373 -7.28 5.57 4.30
C ALA A 373 -7.65 4.09 4.15
N TYR A 374 -6.90 3.34 3.34
CA TYR A 374 -7.05 1.89 3.19
C TYR A 374 -6.88 1.17 4.54
N ALA A 375 -5.77 1.41 5.23
CA ALA A 375 -5.49 0.71 6.50
C ALA A 375 -6.51 1.06 7.59
N LEU A 376 -7.02 2.31 7.59
CA LEU A 376 -8.10 2.74 8.47
C LEU A 376 -9.42 2.04 8.11
N ALA A 377 -9.71 1.87 6.82
CA ALA A 377 -10.88 1.13 6.35
C ALA A 377 -10.83 -0.35 6.77
N ILE A 378 -9.69 -1.04 6.60
CA ILE A 378 -9.50 -2.43 7.04
C ILE A 378 -9.72 -2.57 8.54
N GLY A 379 -9.03 -1.72 9.33
CA GLY A 379 -9.15 -1.74 10.78
C GLY A 379 -10.58 -1.48 11.24
N HIS A 380 -11.21 -0.44 10.70
CA HIS A 380 -12.59 -0.09 11.02
C HIS A 380 -13.56 -1.20 10.61
N PHE A 381 -13.42 -1.75 9.40
CA PHE A 381 -14.28 -2.80 8.89
C PHE A 381 -14.17 -4.08 9.74
N ALA A 382 -12.96 -4.45 10.16
CA ALA A 382 -12.75 -5.56 11.10
C ALA A 382 -13.45 -5.32 12.45
N ASP A 383 -13.36 -4.10 13.00
CA ASP A 383 -14.05 -3.77 14.26
C ASP A 383 -15.58 -3.84 14.11
N ARG A 384 -16.12 -3.36 12.97
CA ARG A 384 -17.55 -3.43 12.66
C ARG A 384 -18.04 -4.87 12.43
N LEU A 385 -17.22 -5.73 11.81
CA LEU A 385 -17.50 -7.16 11.67
C LEU A 385 -17.55 -7.87 13.04
N ARG A 386 -16.67 -7.48 13.96
CA ARG A 386 -16.64 -7.96 15.36
C ARG A 386 -17.85 -7.50 16.18
N GLY A 387 -18.62 -6.52 15.69
CA GLY A 387 -19.78 -5.95 16.37
C GLY A 387 -19.50 -4.62 17.07
N GLY A 388 -18.35 -4.00 16.80
CA GLY A 388 -18.04 -2.64 17.24
C GLY A 388 -18.91 -1.58 16.56
N SER A 389 -18.99 -0.41 17.19
CA SER A 389 -19.72 0.75 16.69
C SER A 389 -18.94 1.49 15.57
N PRO A 390 -19.61 2.36 14.79
CA PRO A 390 -18.96 3.37 13.97
C PRO A 390 -18.00 4.26 14.78
N PHE A 391 -17.17 5.04 14.09
CA PHE A 391 -16.40 6.10 14.75
C PHE A 391 -17.34 7.10 15.45
N VAL A 392 -16.91 7.58 16.62
CA VAL A 392 -17.72 8.40 17.52
C VAL A 392 -17.72 9.86 17.09
N GLN A 393 -16.57 10.38 16.70
CA GLN A 393 -16.43 11.78 16.31
C GLN A 393 -16.85 11.97 14.84
N PRO A 394 -17.55 13.08 14.53
CA PRO A 394 -17.98 13.35 13.17
C PRO A 394 -16.77 13.69 12.28
N TRP A 395 -16.92 13.42 10.99
CA TRP A 395 -16.01 13.91 9.96
C TRP A 395 -16.40 15.33 9.53
N PRO A 396 -15.45 16.21 9.19
CA PRO A 396 -15.73 17.56 8.71
C PRO A 396 -16.19 17.54 7.24
N ARG A 397 -17.40 17.00 7.00
CA ARG A 397 -17.94 16.72 5.66
C ARG A 397 -18.20 17.97 4.81
N GLN A 398 -18.21 19.15 5.42
CA GLN A 398 -18.27 20.43 4.73
C GLN A 398 -16.98 20.76 3.98
N GLU A 399 -15.86 20.13 4.33
CA GLU A 399 -14.56 20.39 3.70
C GLU A 399 -14.49 19.79 2.28
N ARG A 400 -14.10 20.62 1.32
CA ARG A 400 -13.85 20.18 -0.06
C ARG A 400 -12.44 19.59 -0.19
N VAL A 401 -12.34 18.48 -0.92
CA VAL A 401 -11.03 17.92 -1.32
C VAL A 401 -10.40 18.80 -2.39
N LEU A 402 -9.15 19.22 -2.16
CA LEU A 402 -8.36 19.91 -3.18
C LEU A 402 -8.12 19.00 -4.39
N SER A 403 -8.32 19.54 -5.59
CA SER A 403 -7.96 18.87 -6.85
C SER A 403 -6.45 18.63 -6.93
N ARG A 404 -6.00 17.73 -7.81
CA ARG A 404 -4.56 17.49 -8.00
C ARG A 404 -3.80 18.77 -8.38
N ALA A 405 -4.39 19.59 -9.24
CA ALA A 405 -3.83 20.88 -9.65
C ALA A 405 -3.68 21.83 -8.45
N GLU A 406 -4.71 21.92 -7.60
CA GLU A 406 -4.66 22.75 -6.38
C GLU A 406 -3.66 22.23 -5.36
N ARG A 407 -3.48 20.90 -5.23
CA ARG A 407 -2.46 20.32 -4.34
C ARG A 407 -1.05 20.59 -4.84
N LEU A 408 -0.85 20.56 -6.16
CA LEU A 408 0.42 20.94 -6.78
C LEU A 408 0.72 22.42 -6.55
N GLU A 409 -0.25 23.29 -6.79
CA GLU A 409 -0.17 24.73 -6.52
C GLU A 409 0.15 24.99 -5.03
N LEU A 410 -0.55 24.31 -4.12
CA LEU A 410 -0.30 24.40 -2.67
C LEU A 410 1.15 24.07 -2.32
N GLN A 411 1.72 22.98 -2.85
CA GLN A 411 3.11 22.62 -2.63
C GLN A 411 4.08 23.66 -3.20
N GLN A 412 3.79 24.21 -4.38
CA GLN A 412 4.59 25.28 -5.00
C GLN A 412 4.59 26.54 -4.14
N LEU A 413 3.42 26.97 -3.66
CA LEU A 413 3.28 28.15 -2.80
C LEU A 413 3.95 27.96 -1.42
N LEU A 414 3.92 26.74 -0.87
CA LEU A 414 4.67 26.39 0.33
C LEU A 414 6.19 26.43 0.10
N ALA A 415 6.66 25.96 -1.07
CA ALA A 415 8.08 25.99 -1.43
C ALA A 415 8.56 27.43 -1.62
N GLN A 416 7.79 28.27 -2.32
CA GLN A 416 8.09 29.71 -2.50
C GLN A 416 8.20 30.46 -1.17
N ARG A 417 7.43 30.05 -0.15
CA ARG A 417 7.49 30.60 1.20
C ARG A 417 8.53 29.93 2.12
N GLY A 418 9.33 28.99 1.60
CA GLY A 418 10.40 28.32 2.34
C GLY A 418 9.96 27.22 3.30
N PHE A 419 8.70 26.78 3.25
CA PHE A 419 8.20 25.71 4.12
C PHE A 419 8.40 24.30 3.54
N TYR A 420 8.35 24.15 2.22
CA TYR A 420 8.42 22.84 1.56
C TYR A 420 9.80 22.56 0.96
N LYS A 421 10.37 21.40 1.29
CA LYS A 421 11.73 20.96 0.89
C LYS A 421 11.72 19.86 -0.18
N GLY A 422 10.54 19.37 -0.58
CA GLY A 422 10.39 18.34 -1.59
C GLY A 422 10.13 18.91 -2.98
N THR A 423 10.05 18.03 -3.97
CA THR A 423 9.56 18.38 -5.31
C THR A 423 8.04 18.44 -5.30
N PRO A 424 7.40 19.51 -5.79
CA PRO A 424 5.95 19.54 -5.97
C PRO A 424 5.49 18.49 -6.99
N ASP A 425 4.56 17.62 -6.58
CA ASP A 425 4.07 16.45 -7.34
C ASP A 425 2.54 16.27 -7.24
N GLY A 426 1.86 17.10 -6.45
CA GLY A 426 0.44 17.04 -6.14
C GLY A 426 0.04 15.96 -5.14
N GLN A 427 1.01 15.25 -4.53
CA GLN A 427 0.79 14.21 -3.52
C GLN A 427 1.05 14.74 -2.11
N ILE A 428 0.05 14.61 -1.22
CA ILE A 428 0.16 15.12 0.15
C ILE A 428 0.88 14.09 1.04
N GLY A 429 2.21 14.07 0.92
CA GLY A 429 3.08 13.21 1.71
C GLY A 429 3.43 13.77 3.09
N GLY A 430 4.36 13.09 3.79
CA GLY A 430 4.88 13.56 5.08
C GLY A 430 5.51 14.95 5.02
N LEU A 431 6.33 15.20 4.00
CA LEU A 431 6.97 16.51 3.77
C LEU A 431 5.95 17.62 3.53
N THR A 432 4.87 17.35 2.80
CA THR A 432 3.82 18.35 2.56
C THR A 432 3.06 18.65 3.84
N ARG A 433 2.73 17.64 4.64
CA ARG A 433 2.08 17.83 5.95
C ARG A 433 2.97 18.59 6.93
N GLU A 434 4.27 18.31 6.97
CA GLU A 434 5.23 19.08 7.77
C GLU A 434 5.27 20.56 7.34
N ALA A 435 5.36 20.83 6.04
CA ALA A 435 5.35 22.18 5.49
C ALA A 435 4.05 22.92 5.81
N LEU A 436 2.91 22.24 5.68
CA LEU A 436 1.59 22.79 6.03
C LEU A 436 1.51 23.19 7.50
N ARG A 437 1.99 22.35 8.42
CA ARG A 437 2.02 22.71 9.84
C ARG A 437 2.89 23.94 10.09
N GLY A 438 4.07 24.00 9.47
CA GLY A 438 4.94 25.18 9.55
C GLY A 438 4.24 26.45 9.09
N PHE A 439 3.53 26.39 7.96
CA PHE A 439 2.76 27.51 7.44
C PHE A 439 1.58 27.87 8.38
N GLN A 440 0.81 26.89 8.84
CA GLN A 440 -0.32 27.10 9.76
C GLN A 440 0.13 27.78 11.06
N VAL A 441 1.28 27.39 11.63
CA VAL A 441 1.87 28.10 12.77
C VAL A 441 2.14 29.57 12.42
N SER A 442 2.70 29.85 11.24
CA SER A 442 3.05 31.23 10.84
C SER A 442 1.83 32.16 10.70
N ILE A 443 0.64 31.61 10.50
CA ILE A 443 -0.62 32.36 10.37
C ILE A 443 -1.54 32.24 11.61
N GLY A 444 -1.07 31.63 12.70
CA GLY A 444 -1.84 31.44 13.93
C GLY A 444 -2.99 30.43 13.82
N ALA A 445 -2.98 29.56 12.81
CA ALA A 445 -3.96 28.48 12.64
C ALA A 445 -3.53 27.21 13.40
N PRO A 446 -4.46 26.29 13.72
CA PRO A 446 -4.10 24.96 14.22
C PRO A 446 -3.12 24.26 13.28
N ALA A 447 -1.95 23.87 13.80
CA ALA A 447 -0.87 23.24 13.03
C ALA A 447 -1.12 21.75 12.80
N ASP A 448 -2.25 21.40 12.21
CA ASP A 448 -2.69 20.01 12.00
C ASP A 448 -2.12 19.35 10.74
N GLY A 449 -1.64 20.15 9.78
CA GLY A 449 -1.08 19.71 8.52
C GLY A 449 -2.13 19.25 7.52
N PHE A 450 -3.40 19.60 7.73
CA PHE A 450 -4.50 19.27 6.83
C PHE A 450 -4.62 20.30 5.71
N ALA A 451 -4.68 19.84 4.46
CA ALA A 451 -4.76 20.71 3.29
C ALA A 451 -6.22 21.05 3.00
N THR A 452 -6.66 22.25 3.39
CA THR A 452 -8.00 22.78 3.12
C THR A 452 -7.98 23.83 2.02
N SER A 453 -9.15 24.16 1.44
CA SER A 453 -9.27 25.30 0.54
C SER A 453 -8.92 26.62 1.22
N GLU A 454 -9.26 26.78 2.50
CA GLU A 454 -8.89 27.98 3.26
C GLU A 454 -7.37 28.14 3.37
N VAL A 455 -6.63 27.06 3.66
CA VAL A 455 -5.16 27.12 3.71
C VAL A 455 -4.57 27.50 2.36
N LEU A 456 -5.12 26.96 1.26
CA LEU A 456 -4.70 27.32 -0.09
C LEU A 456 -4.99 28.80 -0.41
N ASP A 457 -6.16 29.32 -0.03
CA ASP A 457 -6.51 30.72 -0.27
C ASP A 457 -5.63 31.68 0.53
N ARG A 458 -5.30 31.34 1.78
CA ARG A 458 -4.30 32.09 2.57
C ARG A 458 -2.91 32.04 1.93
N LEU A 459 -2.51 30.91 1.33
CA LEU A 459 -1.28 30.82 0.53
C LEU A 459 -1.36 31.64 -0.77
N ARG A 460 -2.54 31.90 -1.31
CA ARG A 460 -2.71 32.84 -2.43
C ARG A 460 -2.72 34.30 -1.98
N GLY A 461 -2.76 34.57 -0.68
CA GLY A 461 -2.89 35.92 -0.12
C GLY A 461 -4.33 36.45 -0.22
N ARG A 462 -5.32 35.56 -0.22
CA ARG A 462 -6.75 35.87 -0.29
C ARG A 462 -7.43 35.73 1.06
#